data_AF-A0A925B331-F1
#
_entry.id   AF-A0A925B331-F1
#
_cell.length_a   1.000
_cell.length_b   1.000
_cell.length_c   1.000
_cell.angle_alpha   90.00
_cell.angle_beta   90.00
_cell.angle_gamma   90.00
#
_symmetry.space_group_name_H-M   'P 1'
#
loop_
_entity.id
_entity.type
_entity.pdbx_description
1 polymer ?
#
loop_
_entity_poly.entity_id
_entity_poly.type
_entity_poly.pdbx_seq_one_letter_code
_entity_poly.pdbx_strand_id
1 'polypeptide(L)'
;MEPRAAAPARRLQTIAALAQAGVPAGVLAAPMIPGLNDMELEAILAAARQHGAQHAGYVLLRLPLELRDVFTAWLQEHVPDRARRVLALIRETRSGDLNDSRFHHRFTGAGPYADLLAQRFGRASRQLGFLGRDGLDSSQFRPPAAAGDQLSLL
;
A
#
# COMPACT_ATOMS: atom_id res chain seq x y z
N MET A 1 6.03 14.88 -2.79
CA MET A 1 6.25 13.81 -3.77
C MET A 1 5.16 13.73 -4.85
N GLU A 2 3.93 14.21 -4.63
CA GLU A 2 2.83 14.07 -5.62
C GLU A 2 2.15 15.41 -5.95
N PRO A 3 2.80 16.32 -6.69
CA PRO A 3 2.33 17.71 -6.87
C PRO A 3 1.01 17.84 -7.64
N ARG A 4 0.60 16.82 -8.42
CA ARG A 4 -0.63 16.82 -9.22
C ARG A 4 -1.77 16.02 -8.59
N ALA A 5 -1.51 15.32 -7.50
CA ALA A 5 -2.52 14.56 -6.80
C ALA A 5 -3.30 15.47 -5.84
N ALA A 6 -4.52 15.09 -5.48
CA ALA A 6 -5.30 15.82 -4.48
C ALA A 6 -4.49 15.97 -3.18
N ALA A 7 -4.61 17.13 -2.52
CA ALA A 7 -3.94 17.37 -1.24
C ALA A 7 -4.37 16.30 -0.21
N PRO A 8 -3.48 15.89 0.72
CA PRO A 8 -3.79 14.84 1.70
C PRO A 8 -5.10 15.07 2.46
N ALA A 9 -5.37 16.30 2.89
CA ALA A 9 -6.60 16.67 3.58
C ALA A 9 -7.86 16.43 2.73
N ARG A 10 -7.79 16.67 1.40
CA ARG A 10 -8.91 16.39 0.48
C ARG A 10 -9.17 14.89 0.35
N ARG A 11 -8.13 14.07 0.31
CA ARG A 11 -8.28 12.60 0.26
C ARG A 11 -8.96 12.07 1.53
N LEU A 12 -8.59 12.60 2.70
CA LEU A 12 -9.23 12.24 3.98
C LEU A 12 -10.71 12.69 4.03
N GLN A 13 -11.03 13.88 3.52
CA GLN A 13 -12.41 14.33 3.39
C GLN A 13 -13.24 13.41 2.48
N THR A 14 -12.65 12.89 1.40
CA THR A 14 -13.31 11.88 0.55
C THR A 14 -13.63 10.61 1.34
N ILE A 15 -12.71 10.11 2.17
CA ILE A 15 -12.97 8.95 3.03
C ILE A 15 -14.16 9.24 3.97
N ALA A 16 -14.19 10.42 4.59
CA ALA A 16 -15.28 10.82 5.48
C ALA A 16 -16.63 10.89 4.76
N ALA A 17 -16.67 11.47 3.55
CA ALA A 17 -17.90 11.55 2.76
C ALA A 17 -18.41 10.15 2.35
N LEU A 18 -17.53 9.24 1.96
CA LEU A 18 -17.89 7.86 1.64
C LEU A 18 -18.43 7.12 2.87
N ALA A 19 -17.76 7.26 4.02
CA ALA A 19 -18.18 6.64 5.27
C ALA A 19 -19.56 7.16 5.73
N GLN A 20 -19.82 8.46 5.61
CA GLN A 20 -21.13 9.06 5.91
C GLN A 20 -22.24 8.56 5.00
N ALA A 21 -21.92 8.25 3.74
CA ALA A 21 -22.84 7.65 2.78
C ALA A 21 -23.01 6.12 2.97
N GLY A 22 -22.36 5.51 3.95
CA GLY A 22 -22.39 4.06 4.18
C GLY A 22 -21.57 3.26 3.16
N VAL A 23 -20.70 3.91 2.37
CA VAL A 23 -19.82 3.23 1.41
C VAL A 23 -18.54 2.80 2.11
N PRO A 24 -18.18 1.50 2.11
CA PRO A 24 -16.92 1.02 2.67
C PRO A 24 -15.72 1.67 2.00
N ALA A 25 -14.85 2.27 2.81
CA ALA A 25 -13.67 2.97 2.35
C ALA A 25 -12.47 2.65 3.25
N GLY A 26 -11.26 2.86 2.73
CA GLY A 26 -10.07 2.72 3.52
C GLY A 26 -8.82 3.26 2.87
N VAL A 27 -7.67 2.99 3.50
CA VAL A 27 -6.41 3.63 3.16
C VAL A 27 -5.38 2.62 2.68
N LEU A 28 -4.63 3.01 1.64
CA LEU A 28 -3.46 2.30 1.19
C LEU A 28 -2.24 3.23 1.34
N ALA A 29 -1.45 3.00 2.39
CA ALA A 29 -0.20 3.72 2.60
C ALA A 29 0.86 3.19 1.62
N ALA A 30 0.98 3.83 0.46
CA ALA A 30 1.85 3.37 -0.61
C ALA A 30 2.41 4.51 -1.47
N PRO A 31 3.66 4.40 -1.96
CA PRO A 31 4.66 3.44 -1.50
C PRO A 31 5.23 3.85 -0.13
N MET A 32 5.48 2.88 0.75
CA MET A 32 6.34 3.04 1.92
C MET A 32 7.80 2.84 1.50
N ILE A 33 8.61 3.85 1.74
CA ILE A 33 10.01 3.96 1.34
C ILE A 33 10.87 3.93 2.61
N PRO A 34 11.64 2.85 2.84
CA PRO A 34 12.50 2.69 4.00
C PRO A 34 13.41 3.91 4.25
N GLY A 35 13.31 4.51 5.44
CA GLY A 35 14.13 5.64 5.86
C GLY A 35 13.79 6.99 5.21
N LEU A 36 12.71 7.06 4.41
CA LEU A 36 12.28 8.29 3.74
C LEU A 36 10.90 8.77 4.20
N ASN A 37 9.86 7.93 4.11
CA ASN A 37 8.48 8.26 4.52
C ASN A 37 7.82 7.20 5.42
N ASP A 38 8.51 6.11 5.72
CA ASP A 38 7.98 4.99 6.50
C ASP A 38 7.70 5.33 7.97
N MET A 39 8.26 6.43 8.49
CA MET A 39 7.91 6.99 9.80
C MET A 39 6.50 7.60 9.83
N GLU A 40 5.91 7.91 8.68
CA GLU A 40 4.58 8.52 8.59
C GLU A 40 3.44 7.49 8.67
N LEU A 41 3.76 6.20 8.60
CA LEU A 41 2.80 5.11 8.49
C LEU A 41 1.68 5.20 9.55
N GLU A 42 2.04 5.26 10.82
CA GLU A 42 1.07 5.27 11.92
C GLU A 42 0.19 6.53 11.92
N ALA A 43 0.76 7.68 11.54
CA ALA A 43 0.02 8.93 11.43
C ALA A 43 -1.00 8.90 10.29
N ILE A 44 -0.62 8.34 9.14
CA ILE A 44 -1.53 8.12 8.00
C ILE A 44 -2.70 7.21 8.41
N LEU A 45 -2.39 6.10 9.11
CA LEU A 45 -3.41 5.17 9.59
C LEU A 45 -4.36 5.82 10.58
N ALA A 46 -3.84 6.57 11.55
CA ALA A 46 -4.65 7.26 12.55
C ALA A 46 -5.57 8.30 11.90
N ALA A 47 -5.03 9.12 11.00
CA ALA A 47 -5.81 10.12 10.29
C ALA A 47 -6.91 9.50 9.43
N ALA A 48 -6.61 8.42 8.70
CA ALA A 48 -7.61 7.69 7.93
C ALA A 48 -8.72 7.11 8.81
N ARG A 49 -8.35 6.51 9.96
CA ARG A 49 -9.33 5.94 10.90
C ARG A 49 -10.27 6.98 11.48
N GLN A 50 -9.74 8.16 11.80
CA GLN A 50 -10.53 9.31 12.28
C GLN A 50 -11.56 9.79 11.24
N HIS A 51 -11.28 9.60 9.95
CA HIS A 51 -12.19 9.94 8.85
C HIS A 51 -13.11 8.78 8.45
N GLY A 52 -13.18 7.69 9.23
CA GLY A 52 -14.11 6.59 8.98
C GLY A 52 -13.58 5.49 8.05
N ALA A 53 -12.28 5.45 7.78
CA ALA A 53 -11.69 4.29 7.10
C ALA A 53 -11.95 3.00 7.89
N GLN A 54 -12.41 1.97 7.19
CA GLN A 54 -12.74 0.65 7.75
C GLN A 54 -11.59 -0.36 7.56
N HIS A 55 -10.82 -0.18 6.50
CA HIS A 55 -9.68 -1.05 6.16
C HIS A 55 -8.41 -0.25 5.90
N ALA A 56 -7.26 -0.89 6.14
CA ALA A 56 -5.96 -0.34 5.90
C ALA A 56 -5.04 -1.37 5.22
N GLY A 57 -4.11 -0.87 4.42
CA GLY A 57 -3.00 -1.63 3.88
C GLY A 57 -1.80 -0.73 3.66
N TYR A 58 -0.64 -1.34 3.44
CA TYR A 58 0.55 -0.63 2.97
C TYR A 58 1.22 -1.44 1.86
N VAL A 59 2.03 -0.76 1.05
CA VAL A 59 2.88 -1.40 0.04
C VAL A 59 4.28 -0.84 0.15
N LEU A 60 5.26 -1.72 0.32
CA LEU A 60 6.67 -1.37 0.22
C LEU A 60 7.01 -0.95 -1.21
N LEU A 61 7.87 0.07 -1.36
CA LEU A 61 8.31 0.58 -2.66
C LEU A 61 8.76 -0.54 -3.61
N ARG A 62 8.38 -0.40 -4.88
CA ARG A 62 8.83 -1.25 -5.99
C ARG A 62 9.49 -0.37 -7.04
N LEU A 63 10.57 -0.88 -7.63
CA LEU A 63 11.36 -0.18 -8.64
C LEU A 63 11.55 -1.07 -9.88
N PRO A 64 10.47 -1.49 -10.56
CA PRO A 64 10.59 -2.27 -11.78
C PRO A 64 11.24 -1.45 -12.90
N LEU A 65 12.09 -2.12 -13.68
CA LEU A 65 12.68 -1.59 -14.91
C LEU A 65 13.33 -0.21 -14.70
N GLU A 66 12.96 0.78 -15.52
CA GLU A 66 13.54 2.13 -15.55
C GLU A 66 13.25 2.93 -14.27
N LEU A 67 12.24 2.53 -13.48
CA LEU A 67 11.91 3.23 -12.23
C LEU A 67 13.06 3.18 -11.23
N ARG A 68 13.92 2.16 -11.29
CA ARG A 68 15.14 2.09 -10.48
C ARG A 68 16.04 3.29 -10.72
N ASP A 69 16.29 3.61 -11.98
CA ASP A 69 17.24 4.66 -12.36
C ASP A 69 16.62 6.04 -12.13
N VAL A 70 15.35 6.21 -12.49
CA VAL A 70 14.59 7.45 -12.24
C VAL A 70 14.51 7.75 -10.74
N PHE A 71 14.20 6.75 -9.91
CA PHE A 71 14.14 6.95 -8.46
C PHE A 71 15.52 7.22 -7.87
N THR A 72 16.56 6.52 -8.32
CA THR A 72 17.93 6.73 -7.83
C THR A 72 18.43 8.14 -8.13
N ALA A 73 18.22 8.62 -9.37
CA ALA A 73 18.58 9.97 -9.76
C ALA A 73 17.79 11.02 -8.96
N TRP A 74 16.48 10.85 -8.81
CA TRP A 74 15.63 11.73 -8.00
C TRP A 74 16.10 11.79 -6.54
N LEU A 75 16.47 10.64 -5.97
CA LEU A 75 16.91 10.54 -4.59
C LEU A 75 18.26 11.24 -4.37
N GLN A 76 19.19 11.11 -5.32
CA GLN A 76 20.49 11.78 -5.30
C GLN A 76 20.34 13.29 -5.44
N GLU A 77 19.42 13.76 -6.28
CA GLU A 77 19.17 15.18 -6.50
C GLU A 77 18.49 15.85 -5.29
N HIS A 78 17.41 15.24 -4.77
CA HIS A 78 16.53 15.91 -3.82
C HIS A 78 16.79 15.55 -2.35
N VAL A 79 17.42 14.40 -2.08
CA VAL A 79 17.73 13.96 -0.70
C VAL A 79 19.14 13.33 -0.61
N PRO A 80 20.20 14.02 -1.10
CA PRO A 80 21.55 13.47 -1.26
C PRO A 80 22.10 12.85 0.04
N ASP A 81 21.88 13.52 1.18
CA ASP A 81 22.40 13.09 2.49
C ASP A 81 21.85 11.74 2.95
N ARG A 82 20.65 11.37 2.49
CA ARG A 82 19.98 10.11 2.84
C ARG A 82 20.01 9.08 1.72
N ALA A 83 20.37 9.47 0.50
CA ALA A 83 20.23 8.63 -0.69
C ALA A 83 20.92 7.26 -0.53
N ARG A 84 22.18 7.26 -0.08
CA ARG A 84 22.94 6.02 0.16
C ARG A 84 22.25 5.09 1.15
N ARG A 85 21.73 5.64 2.25
CA ARG A 85 21.06 4.86 3.31
C ARG A 85 19.73 4.29 2.82
N VAL A 86 18.91 5.10 2.15
CA VAL A 86 17.60 4.68 1.61
C VAL A 86 17.79 3.56 0.58
N LEU A 87 18.74 3.69 -0.35
CA LEU A 87 19.03 2.63 -1.33
C LEU A 87 19.54 1.35 -0.66
N ALA A 88 20.38 1.45 0.37
CA ALA A 88 20.85 0.29 1.13
C ALA A 88 19.69 -0.45 1.83
N LEU A 89 18.77 0.29 2.47
CA LEU A 89 17.58 -0.30 3.09
C LEU A 89 16.66 -0.96 2.07
N ILE A 90 16.45 -0.33 0.90
CA ILE A 90 15.68 -0.96 -0.19
C ILE A 90 16.34 -2.29 -0.59
N ARG A 91 17.67 -2.32 -0.75
CA ARG A 91 18.40 -3.56 -1.07
C ARG A 91 18.24 -4.63 0.00
N GLU A 92 18.32 -4.26 1.27
CA GLU A 92 18.10 -5.19 2.39
C GLU A 92 16.71 -5.83 2.29
N THR A 93 15.67 -5.03 2.01
CA THR A 93 14.30 -5.55 1.86
C THR A 93 14.06 -6.42 0.61
N ARG A 94 15.06 -6.53 -0.27
CA ARG A 94 14.99 -7.10 -1.62
C ARG A 94 16.15 -8.06 -1.91
N SER A 95 16.75 -8.66 -0.88
CA SER A 95 17.83 -9.65 -1.04
C SER A 95 19.03 -9.15 -1.85
N GLY A 96 19.34 -7.85 -1.76
CA GLY A 96 20.50 -7.21 -2.39
C GLY A 96 20.21 -6.41 -3.67
N ASP A 97 19.07 -6.63 -4.33
CA ASP A 97 18.64 -5.85 -5.50
C ASP A 97 17.72 -4.68 -5.11
N LEU A 98 17.41 -3.75 -6.01
CA LEU A 98 16.48 -2.65 -5.76
C LEU A 98 15.02 -3.02 -6.06
N ASN A 99 14.78 -4.19 -6.64
CA ASN A 99 13.45 -4.67 -6.99
C ASN A 99 13.32 -6.18 -6.81
N ASP A 100 12.09 -6.65 -6.57
CA ASP A 100 11.73 -8.07 -6.56
C ASP A 100 10.38 -8.22 -7.28
N SER A 101 10.35 -8.98 -8.37
CA SER A 101 9.14 -9.20 -9.17
C SER A 101 8.30 -10.38 -8.70
N ARG A 102 8.84 -11.25 -7.82
CA ARG A 102 8.18 -12.48 -7.40
C ARG A 102 6.84 -12.18 -6.72
N PHE A 103 5.86 -13.03 -7.00
CA PHE A 103 4.55 -12.95 -6.36
C PHE A 103 4.70 -13.13 -4.84
N HIS A 104 3.82 -12.52 -4.05
CA HIS A 104 3.91 -12.37 -2.59
C HIS A 104 5.08 -11.55 -2.03
N HIS A 105 6.22 -11.45 -2.71
CA HIS A 105 7.39 -10.69 -2.23
C HIS A 105 7.36 -9.23 -2.66
N ARG A 106 6.88 -8.95 -3.88
CA ARG A 106 6.97 -7.61 -4.48
C ARG A 106 6.35 -6.49 -3.66
N PHE A 107 5.32 -6.75 -2.84
CA PHE A 107 4.63 -5.70 -2.07
C PHE A 107 5.06 -5.59 -0.61
N THR A 108 5.66 -6.65 -0.05
CA THR A 108 5.99 -6.74 1.37
C THR A 108 7.49 -6.61 1.63
N GLY A 109 8.33 -7.14 0.73
CA GLY A 109 9.76 -7.30 0.97
C GLY A 109 10.07 -8.50 1.87
N ALA A 110 11.33 -8.63 2.27
CA ALA A 110 11.82 -9.65 3.18
C ALA A 110 12.94 -9.11 4.07
N GLY A 111 13.22 -9.77 5.18
CA GLY A 111 14.32 -9.42 6.08
C GLY A 111 13.92 -8.43 7.18
N PRO A 112 14.85 -8.12 8.10
CA PRO A 112 14.52 -7.49 9.38
C PRO A 112 13.80 -6.14 9.26
N TYR A 113 14.18 -5.32 8.28
CA TYR A 113 13.53 -4.03 8.07
C TYR A 113 12.09 -4.16 7.55
N ALA A 114 11.84 -5.08 6.62
CA ALA A 114 10.49 -5.37 6.11
C ALA A 114 9.62 -5.96 7.23
N ASP A 115 10.17 -6.84 8.05
CA ASP A 115 9.50 -7.43 9.21
C ASP A 115 9.14 -6.37 10.25
N LEU A 116 10.05 -5.43 10.54
CA LEU A 116 9.78 -4.31 11.42
C LEU A 116 8.62 -3.43 10.89
N LEU A 117 8.64 -3.11 9.60
CA LEU A 117 7.56 -2.32 8.99
C LEU A 117 6.22 -3.06 9.06
N ALA A 118 6.21 -4.37 8.81
CA ALA A 118 5.03 -5.21 8.93
C ALA A 118 4.50 -5.28 10.37
N GLN A 119 5.40 -5.41 11.36
CA GLN A 119 5.03 -5.40 12.79
C GLN A 119 4.45 -4.06 13.21
N ARG A 120 5.05 -2.94 12.79
CA ARG A 120 4.55 -1.58 13.02
C ARG A 120 3.15 -1.42 12.44
N PHE A 121 2.96 -1.77 11.17
CA PHE A 121 1.65 -1.77 10.52
C PHE A 121 0.62 -2.61 11.29
N GLY A 122 0.97 -3.86 11.63
CA GLY A 122 0.06 -4.78 12.31
C GLY A 122 -0.33 -4.30 13.71
N ARG A 123 0.63 -3.74 14.46
CA ARG A 123 0.38 -3.16 15.78
C ARG A 123 -0.54 -1.94 15.69
N ALA A 124 -0.19 -0.98 14.84
CA ALA A 124 -1.00 0.23 14.64
C ALA A 124 -2.41 -0.12 14.15
N SER A 125 -2.51 -1.10 13.24
CA SER A 125 -3.80 -1.51 12.69
C SER A 125 -4.72 -2.11 13.74
N ARG A 126 -4.19 -2.98 14.61
CA ARG A 126 -4.95 -3.53 15.75
C ARG A 126 -5.34 -2.45 16.74
N GLN A 127 -4.42 -1.53 17.08
CA GLN A 127 -4.69 -0.44 18.03
C GLN A 127 -5.77 0.52 17.53
N LEU A 128 -5.81 0.81 16.23
CA LEU A 128 -6.80 1.68 15.60
C LEU A 128 -8.11 0.95 15.24
N GLY A 129 -8.18 -0.36 15.45
CA GLY A 129 -9.37 -1.16 15.19
C GLY A 129 -9.68 -1.35 13.71
N PHE A 130 -8.66 -1.50 12.86
CA PHE A 130 -8.86 -2.01 11.49
C PHE A 130 -9.07 -3.53 11.54
N LEU A 131 -10.29 -3.98 11.25
CA LEU A 131 -10.72 -5.37 11.46
C LEU A 131 -10.50 -6.29 10.24
N GLY A 132 -9.87 -5.78 9.18
CA GLY A 132 -9.70 -6.49 7.91
C GLY A 132 -10.67 -5.98 6.85
N ARG A 133 -10.74 -6.66 5.70
CA ARG A 133 -11.76 -6.39 4.69
C ARG A 133 -12.98 -7.25 4.98
N ASP A 134 -14.16 -6.66 4.82
CA ASP A 134 -15.39 -7.44 4.79
C ASP A 134 -15.35 -8.45 3.64
N GLY A 135 -16.08 -9.55 3.80
CA GLY A 135 -16.27 -10.52 2.72
C GLY A 135 -16.94 -9.87 1.50
N LEU A 136 -16.62 -10.36 0.31
CA LEU A 136 -17.33 -9.95 -0.89
C LEU A 136 -18.74 -10.56 -0.86
N ASP A 137 -19.75 -9.76 -1.17
CA ASP A 137 -21.07 -10.31 -1.49
C ASP A 137 -20.99 -11.04 -2.83
N SER A 138 -20.91 -12.36 -2.76
CA SER A 138 -20.90 -13.26 -3.92
C SER A 138 -22.28 -13.80 -4.28
N SER A 139 -23.37 -13.31 -3.66
CA SER A 139 -24.73 -13.81 -3.91
C SER A 139 -25.18 -13.64 -5.37
N GLN A 140 -24.66 -12.62 -6.05
CA GLN A 140 -24.94 -12.34 -7.46
C GLN A 140 -23.87 -12.89 -8.41
N PHE A 141 -22.85 -13.56 -7.89
CA PHE A 141 -21.80 -14.12 -8.72
C PHE A 141 -22.35 -15.29 -9.54
N ARG A 142 -22.25 -15.17 -10.86
CA ARG A 142 -22.57 -16.24 -11.80
C ARG A 142 -21.27 -16.81 -12.34
N PRO A 143 -20.90 -18.07 -12.00
CA PRO A 143 -19.75 -18.70 -12.62
C PRO A 143 -19.94 -18.76 -14.14
N PRO A 144 -18.88 -18.59 -14.94
CA PRO A 144 -18.97 -18.78 -16.38
C PRO A 144 -19.38 -20.21 -16.72
N ALA A 145 -20.11 -20.37 -17.83
CA ALA A 145 -20.49 -21.68 -18.35
C ALA A 145 -19.23 -22.55 -18.56
N ALA A 146 -19.27 -23.79 -18.07
CA ALA A 146 -18.20 -24.75 -18.28
C ALA A 146 -18.19 -25.24 -19.74
N ALA A 147 -17.05 -25.77 -20.19
CA ALA A 147 -16.99 -26.43 -21.49
C ALA A 147 -17.96 -27.62 -21.51
N GLY A 148 -18.98 -27.55 -22.37
CA GLY A 148 -20.06 -28.56 -22.46
C GLY A 148 -21.40 -28.11 -21.89
N ASP A 149 -21.46 -26.95 -21.22
CA ASP A 149 -22.74 -26.38 -20.77
C ASP A 149 -23.54 -25.89 -21.97
N GLN A 150 -24.79 -26.34 -22.07
CA GLN A 150 -25.72 -25.90 -23.10
C GLN A 150 -26.25 -24.50 -22.73
N LEU A 151 -26.16 -23.55 -23.67
CA LEU A 151 -26.70 -22.20 -23.48
C LEU A 151 -28.21 -22.28 -23.22
N SER A 152 -28.66 -21.64 -22.14
CA SER A 152 -30.07 -21.46 -21.84
C SER A 152 -30.72 -20.65 -22.95
N LEU A 153 -31.61 -21.28 -23.72
CA LEU A 153 -32.47 -20.60 -24.69
C LEU A 153 -33.60 -19.91 -23.92
N LEU A 154 -33.35 -18.67 -23.48
CA LEU A 154 -34.43 -17.74 -23.14
C LEU A 154 -34.90 -17.04 -24.42
#